data_AF-A0AAD7BS97-F1
#
_entry.id   AF-A0AAD7BS97-F1
#
_cell.length_a   1.000
_cell.length_b   1.000
_cell.length_c   1.000
_cell.angle_alpha   90.00
_cell.angle_beta   90.00
_cell.angle_gamma   90.00
#
_symmetry.space_group_name_H-M   'P 1'
#
loop_
_entity.id
_entity.type
_entity.pdbx_description
1 polymer ?
#
loop_
_entity_poly.entity_id
_entity_poly.type
_entity_poly.pdbx_seq_one_letter_code
_entity_poly.pdbx_strand_id
1 'polypeptide(L)'
;CEPFEITWTAGTAPYTVAVDDPPSSPNSLGELVTIADNVVGTSFTWIVAFDAGTSLQFTVEDAIGVGNASDPFTVAPGTGNSCFQIFVSASQSPTSHAVSRT
;
A
#
# COMPACT_ATOMS: atom_id res chain seq x y z
N CYS A 1 -5.40 11.73 0.14
CA CYS A 1 -5.62 10.50 -0.64
C CYS A 1 -7.10 10.21 -0.67
N GLU A 2 -7.51 9.36 -1.61
CA GLU A 2 -8.73 8.57 -1.51
C GLU A 2 -8.31 7.10 -1.24
N PRO A 3 -9.10 6.30 -0.49
CA PRO A 3 -8.84 4.87 -0.38
C PRO A 3 -9.14 4.17 -1.72
N PHE A 4 -8.22 3.33 -2.19
CA PHE A 4 -8.37 2.52 -3.39
C PHE A 4 -8.38 1.04 -3.02
N GLU A 5 -9.39 0.28 -3.47
CA GLU A 5 -9.42 -1.16 -3.24
C GLU A 5 -8.72 -1.91 -4.38
N ILE A 6 -7.64 -2.59 -4.03
CA ILE A 6 -6.93 -3.52 -4.91
C ILE A 6 -7.57 -4.90 -4.69
N THR A 7 -7.90 -5.62 -5.76
CA THR A 7 -8.48 -6.97 -5.69
C THR A 7 -7.77 -7.92 -6.65
N TRP A 8 -7.62 -9.19 -6.25
CA TRP A 8 -7.11 -10.28 -7.07
C TRP A 8 -8.01 -11.52 -6.93
N THR A 9 -7.82 -12.53 -7.78
CA THR A 9 -8.74 -13.68 -7.89
C THR A 9 -8.07 -15.04 -7.71
N ALA A 10 -6.74 -15.10 -7.55
CA ALA A 10 -5.97 -16.33 -7.54
C ALA A 10 -4.66 -16.20 -6.70
N GLY A 11 -3.89 -17.29 -6.63
CA GLY A 11 -2.65 -17.40 -5.84
C GLY A 11 -2.90 -17.91 -4.42
N THR A 12 -1.83 -18.17 -3.67
CA THR A 12 -1.88 -18.75 -2.31
C THR A 12 -1.47 -17.73 -1.24
N ALA A 13 -2.35 -17.44 -0.29
CA ALA A 13 -2.04 -16.58 0.86
C ALA A 13 -0.91 -17.16 1.75
N PRO A 14 -0.11 -16.33 2.44
CA PRO A 14 -0.11 -14.86 2.42
C PRO A 14 0.32 -14.24 1.08
N TYR A 15 -0.14 -13.02 0.81
CA TYR A 15 0.28 -12.20 -0.32
C TYR A 15 1.10 -10.99 0.13
N THR A 16 2.06 -10.60 -0.70
CA THR A 16 2.77 -9.32 -0.65
C THR A 16 2.24 -8.44 -1.77
N VAL A 17 1.84 -7.21 -1.45
CA VAL A 17 1.35 -6.22 -2.42
C VAL A 17 2.35 -5.08 -2.48
N ALA A 18 2.81 -4.78 -3.69
CA ALA A 18 3.76 -3.72 -3.98
C ALA A 18 3.28 -2.83 -5.13
N VAL A 19 3.91 -1.67 -5.26
CA VAL A 19 3.71 -0.74 -6.37
C VAL A 19 5.07 -0.37 -6.99
N ASP A 20 5.13 -0.41 -8.31
CA ASP A 20 6.31 -0.07 -9.12
C ASP A 20 6.19 1.36 -9.65
N ASP A 21 7.15 2.24 -9.32
CA ASP A 21 7.29 3.59 -9.87
C ASP A 21 8.69 3.83 -10.47
N PRO A 22 8.82 4.20 -11.76
CA PRO A 22 7.81 4.05 -12.81
C PRO A 22 7.52 2.56 -13.11
N PRO A 23 6.48 2.23 -13.91
CA PRO A 23 6.10 0.86 -14.20
C PRO A 23 7.25 0.07 -14.82
N SER A 24 7.40 -1.18 -14.39
CA SER A 24 8.53 -2.01 -14.78
C SER A 24 8.60 -2.17 -16.31
N SER A 25 9.72 -1.78 -16.89
CA SER A 25 10.01 -1.91 -18.32
C SER A 25 11.47 -2.31 -18.47
N PRO A 26 11.88 -3.00 -19.55
CA PRO A 26 13.24 -3.54 -19.67
C PRO A 26 14.37 -2.50 -19.65
N ASN A 27 14.02 -1.21 -19.66
CA ASN A 27 14.94 -0.08 -19.68
C ASN A 27 14.81 0.81 -18.43
N SER A 28 13.97 0.47 -17.45
CA SER A 28 13.70 1.28 -16.27
C SER A 28 13.97 0.52 -14.98
N LEU A 29 14.79 1.10 -14.10
CA LEU A 29 14.98 0.64 -12.73
C LEU A 29 13.87 1.26 -11.86
N GLY A 30 12.67 0.66 -11.90
CA GLY A 30 11.56 1.07 -11.04
C GLY A 30 11.88 0.83 -9.56
N GLU A 31 11.38 1.71 -8.68
CA GLU A 31 11.37 1.48 -7.24
C GLU A 31 10.15 0.63 -6.89
N LEU A 32 10.39 -0.60 -6.41
CA LEU A 32 9.36 -1.50 -5.92
C LEU A 32 9.05 -1.17 -4.45
N VAL A 33 7.96 -0.44 -4.21
CA VAL A 33 7.51 -0.04 -2.88
C VAL A 33 6.50 -1.07 -2.37
N THR A 34 6.88 -1.86 -1.35
CA THR A 34 5.92 -2.75 -0.67
C THR A 34 4.90 -1.92 0.11
N ILE A 35 3.61 -2.07 -0.22
CA ILE A 35 2.50 -1.35 0.42
C ILE A 35 1.69 -2.23 1.38
N ALA A 36 1.80 -3.55 1.28
CA ALA A 36 1.30 -4.52 2.25
C ALA A 36 2.10 -5.83 2.21
N ASP A 37 2.28 -6.45 3.36
CA ASP A 37 2.82 -7.80 3.52
C ASP A 37 1.82 -8.68 4.30
N ASN A 38 1.99 -10.00 4.21
CA ASN A 38 1.21 -10.99 4.94
C ASN A 38 -0.32 -10.87 4.77
N VAL A 39 -0.80 -10.38 3.62
CA VAL A 39 -2.24 -10.24 3.35
C VAL A 39 -2.87 -11.63 3.20
N VAL A 40 -3.92 -11.91 3.96
CA VAL A 40 -4.61 -13.22 3.94
C VAL A 40 -5.89 -13.25 3.08
N GLY A 41 -6.43 -12.07 2.75
CA GLY A 41 -7.57 -11.92 1.84
C GLY A 41 -7.13 -11.76 0.39
N THR A 42 -8.10 -11.70 -0.52
CA THR A 42 -7.87 -11.42 -1.94
C THR A 42 -8.14 -9.95 -2.30
N SER A 43 -8.13 -9.07 -1.30
CA SER A 43 -8.25 -7.62 -1.46
C SER A 43 -7.45 -6.87 -0.40
N PHE A 44 -7.06 -5.64 -0.74
CA PHE A 44 -6.37 -4.71 0.15
C PHE A 44 -6.79 -3.27 -0.15
N THR A 45 -7.13 -2.50 0.89
CA THR A 45 -7.43 -1.07 0.75
C THR A 45 -6.15 -0.25 0.90
N TRP A 46 -5.68 0.31 -0.21
CA TRP A 46 -4.50 1.16 -0.26
C TRP A 46 -4.85 2.64 -0.05
N ILE A 47 -3.98 3.35 0.68
CA ILE A 47 -4.04 4.79 0.89
C ILE A 47 -3.03 5.43 -0.06
N VAL A 48 -3.51 6.02 -1.16
CA VAL A 48 -2.71 6.49 -2.31
C VAL A 48 -1.78 7.66 -1.94
N ALA A 49 -0.54 7.35 -1.53
CA ALA A 49 0.47 8.34 -1.10
C ALA A 49 1.39 8.83 -2.25
N PHE A 50 0.86 8.91 -3.47
CA PHE A 50 1.59 9.33 -4.68
C PHE A 50 0.93 10.58 -5.30
N ASP A 51 1.73 11.37 -6.03
CA ASP A 51 1.25 12.56 -6.74
C ASP A 51 0.31 12.21 -7.92
N ALA A 52 -0.60 13.13 -8.22
CA ALA A 52 -1.51 12.99 -9.36
C ALA A 52 -0.74 13.10 -10.68
N GLY A 53 -1.02 12.20 -11.61
CA GLY A 53 -0.30 12.08 -12.88
C GLY A 53 0.88 11.11 -12.86
N THR A 54 1.29 10.59 -11.70
CA THR A 54 2.28 9.51 -11.64
C THR A 54 1.72 8.24 -12.28
N SER A 55 2.52 7.58 -13.13
CA SER A 55 2.17 6.29 -13.73
C SER A 55 2.73 5.19 -12.85
N LEU A 56 1.89 4.26 -12.42
CA LEU A 56 2.22 3.20 -11.49
C LEU A 56 1.76 1.84 -12.03
N GLN A 57 2.29 0.77 -11.45
CA GLN A 57 1.85 -0.60 -11.69
C GLN A 57 1.75 -1.32 -10.33
N PHE A 58 0.69 -2.09 -10.10
CA PHE A 58 0.60 -2.94 -8.91
C PHE A 58 1.19 -4.31 -9.20
N THR A 59 1.92 -4.84 -8.23
CA THR A 59 2.47 -6.20 -8.26
C THR A 59 1.98 -6.94 -7.01
N VAL A 60 1.38 -8.13 -7.20
CA VAL A 60 0.96 -9.03 -6.12
C VAL A 60 1.77 -10.32 -6.24
N GLU A 61 2.57 -10.62 -5.22
CA GLU A 61 3.31 -11.87 -5.06
C GLU A 61 2.61 -12.75 -4.02
N ASP A 62 2.50 -14.05 -4.29
CA ASP A 62 1.90 -15.02 -3.38
C ASP A 62 2.94 -15.83 -2.58
N ALA A 63 2.49 -16.64 -1.63
CA ALA A 63 3.36 -17.37 -0.71
C ALA A 63 4.27 -18.43 -1.38
N ILE A 64 4.07 -18.73 -2.66
CA ILE A 64 4.92 -19.62 -3.45
C ILE A 64 5.85 -18.86 -4.41
N GLY A 65 5.89 -17.52 -4.32
CA GLY A 65 6.76 -16.65 -5.09
C GLY A 65 6.25 -16.36 -6.51
N VAL A 66 4.95 -16.53 -6.76
CA VAL A 66 4.34 -16.22 -8.08
C VAL A 66 3.82 -14.79 -8.07
N GLY A 67 4.64 -13.88 -8.61
CA GLY A 67 4.26 -12.49 -8.89
C GLY A 67 3.35 -12.35 -10.11
N ASN A 68 2.30 -11.55 -9.98
CA ASN A 68 1.48 -11.05 -11.09
C ASN A 68 1.37 -9.53 -11.01
N ALA A 69 1.45 -8.84 -12.15
CA ALA A 69 1.37 -7.40 -12.24
C ALA A 69 0.09 -6.93 -12.96
N SER A 70 -0.41 -5.75 -12.60
CA SER A 70 -1.49 -5.06 -13.32
C SER A 70 -0.98 -4.42 -14.61
N ASP A 71 -1.91 -4.01 -15.47
CA ASP A 71 -1.62 -2.96 -16.45
C ASP A 71 -1.16 -1.67 -15.73
N PRO A 72 -0.32 -0.84 -16.36
CA PRO A 72 0.01 0.48 -15.84
C PRO A 72 -1.23 1.38 -15.74
N PHE A 73 -1.34 2.12 -14.65
CA PHE A 73 -2.41 3.08 -14.38
C PHE A 73 -1.84 4.44 -14.00
N THR A 74 -2.62 5.51 -14.20
CA THR A 74 -2.24 6.87 -13.79
C THR A 74 -2.98 7.26 -12.51
N VAL A 75 -2.27 7.78 -11.51
CA VAL A 75 -2.86 8.31 -10.28
C VAL A 75 -3.76 9.50 -10.62
N ALA A 76 -5.06 9.35 -10.37
CA ALA A 76 -6.03 10.43 -10.55
C ALA A 76 -5.87 11.52 -9.46
N PRO A 77 -6.21 12.79 -9.75
CA PRO A 77 -6.23 13.83 -8.73
C PRO A 77 -7.27 13.51 -7.65
N GLY A 78 -6.79 13.19 -6.45
CA GLY A 78 -7.64 12.92 -5.30
C GLY A 78 -8.38 14.16 -4.80
N THR A 79 -9.55 13.94 -4.20
CA THR A 79 -10.44 15.02 -3.73
C THR A 79 -9.97 15.77 -2.47
N GLY A 80 -8.83 15.37 -1.86
CA GLY A 80 -8.31 16.01 -0.64
C GLY A 80 -6.82 15.82 -0.35
N ASN A 81 -6.17 16.90 0.11
CA ASN A 81 -4.74 17.02 0.44
C ASN A 81 -4.30 16.29 1.74
N SER A 82 -5.17 15.47 2.34
CA SER A 82 -5.07 14.96 3.72
C SER A 82 -3.95 13.96 4.02
N CYS A 83 -3.16 13.54 3.02
CA CYS A 83 -2.15 12.49 3.19
C CYS A 83 -0.71 12.96 3.31
N PHE A 84 -0.44 14.26 3.22
CA PHE A 84 0.85 14.80 3.60
C PHE A 84 0.98 14.87 5.14
N GLN A 85 0.74 13.74 5.81
CA GLN A 85 0.69 13.57 7.26
C GLN A 85 1.59 12.41 7.66
N ILE A 86 2.90 12.64 7.45
CA ILE A 86 4.04 12.17 8.25
C ILE A 86 3.88 10.79 8.91
N PHE A 87 4.70 9.81 8.50
CA PHE A 87 5.01 8.61 9.28
C PHE A 87 5.79 8.97 10.57
N VAL A 88 5.12 9.64 11.52
CA VAL A 88 5.56 9.66 12.92
C VAL A 88 5.03 8.39 13.58
N SER A 89 5.88 7.36 13.59
CA SER A 89 5.72 6.18 14.44
C SER A 89 5.85 6.57 15.91
N ALA A 90 4.85 7.28 16.44
CA ALA A 90 4.70 7.60 17.84
C ALA A 90 4.29 6.35 18.60
N SER A 91 5.26 5.47 18.85
CA SER A 91 5.12 4.36 19.80
C SER A 91 5.07 4.93 21.22
N GLN A 92 3.91 5.49 21.59
CA GLN A 92 3.59 5.95 22.94
C GLN A 92 2.32 5.23 23.39
N SER A 93 2.51 4.22 24.24
CA SER A 93 1.44 3.42 24.83
C SER A 93 0.43 4.29 25.58
N PRO A 94 -0.88 4.10 25.40
CA PRO A 94 -1.88 4.76 26.22
C PRO A 94 -1.81 4.25 27.68
N THR A 95 -1.92 5.18 28.62
CA THR A 95 -1.89 4.95 30.07
C THR A 95 -3.24 4.48 30.61
N SER A 96 -3.27 3.69 31.70
CA SER A 96 -4.25 3.85 32.79
C SER A 96 -4.00 2.89 33.98
N HIS A 97 -4.03 3.45 35.19
CA HIS A 97 -4.68 2.95 36.42
C HIS A 97 -4.19 3.85 37.58
N ALA A 98 -4.94 4.34 38.56
CA ALA A 98 -6.33 4.74 38.78
C ALA A 98 -6.39 5.24 40.25
N VAL A 99 -7.10 6.35 40.51
CA VAL A 99 -7.57 6.94 41.79
C VAL A 99 -7.12 6.30 43.14
N SER A 100 -6.54 7.04 44.10
CA SER A 100 -7.18 7.90 45.13
C SER A 100 -6.08 8.47 46.08
N ARG A 101 -6.26 9.32 47.10
CA ARG A 101 -7.44 9.90 47.82
C ARG A 101 -7.06 11.29 48.43
N THR A 102 -8.02 11.94 49.10
CA THR A 102 -7.88 13.08 50.04
C THR A 102 -7.00 12.78 51.26
#